data_AF-G0NID3-F1
#
_entry.id   AF-G0NID3-F1
#
_cell.length_a   1.000
_cell.length_b   1.000
_cell.length_c   1.000
_cell.angle_alpha   90.00
_cell.angle_beta   90.00
_cell.angle_gamma   90.00
#
_symmetry.space_group_name_H-M   'P 1'
#
loop_
_entity.id
_entity.type
_entity.pdbx_description
1 polymer ?
#
loop_
_entity_poly.entity_id
_entity_poly.type
_entity_poly.pdbx_seq_one_letter_code
_entity_poly.pdbx_strand_id
1 'polypeptide(L)'
;MADFLKNNPIALSHCRLYERLQKKSVEVAFTDFCSVVGKDAIKKEEFQKWFDRFKQGIFDESIDDMRNTLRSDKYALRACVLCESLKYKQLEKNINESYRSWKNDLVESRSYSAYKDFCEVIGDDVMEYREFDFWFYRFFNGEYDFNFERDRDQRVYELSDMPIDIIGNLVEYLDMFDRSSLAKTSRSLHTFTEDQKLFHHALELTLYCYRSSKIRVDEKHFRSYTDWKEAILDFKNIIKNPKLHLNTLLINTSCFYNDPFKAEEHSLKLSTHQLHVKKLVFEGIDEYYLLNILPCLKPGYLTTIDILGLEPYNDSVMKEIVELEQWKKAQYFSIDEMG
;
A
#
# COMPACT_ATOMS: atom_id res chain seq x y z
N MET A 1 -13.04 -25.27 -12.70
CA MET A 1 -11.67 -24.69 -12.75
C MET A 1 -10.71 -25.73 -13.27
N ALA A 2 -10.49 -26.81 -12.52
CA ALA A 2 -9.71 -27.97 -12.94
C ALA A 2 -10.18 -28.59 -14.28
N ASP A 3 -11.49 -28.59 -14.54
CA ASP A 3 -12.05 -29.31 -15.70
C ASP A 3 -11.62 -28.75 -17.06
N PHE A 4 -11.38 -27.43 -17.17
CA PHE A 4 -10.87 -26.85 -18.43
C PHE A 4 -9.48 -27.39 -18.75
N LEU A 5 -8.55 -27.32 -17.79
CA LEU A 5 -7.18 -27.79 -17.98
C LEU A 5 -7.12 -29.32 -18.14
N LYS A 6 -7.97 -30.08 -17.44
CA LYS A 6 -8.10 -31.53 -17.61
C LYS A 6 -8.54 -31.92 -19.02
N ASN A 7 -9.43 -31.14 -19.62
CA ASN A 7 -9.95 -31.37 -20.97
C ASN A 7 -9.11 -30.73 -22.08
N ASN A 8 -8.01 -30.03 -21.72
CA ASN A 8 -7.16 -29.31 -22.67
C ASN A 8 -5.69 -29.75 -22.51
N PRO A 9 -5.28 -30.87 -23.15
CA PRO A 9 -3.97 -31.47 -22.94
C PRO A 9 -2.81 -30.55 -23.36
N ILE A 10 -3.02 -29.68 -24.34
CA ILE A 10 -2.03 -28.70 -24.80
C ILE A 10 -1.81 -27.63 -23.72
N ALA A 11 -2.88 -27.00 -23.23
CA ALA A 11 -2.78 -26.01 -22.15
C ALA A 11 -2.19 -26.62 -20.87
N LEU A 12 -2.57 -27.88 -20.56
CA LEU A 12 -2.01 -28.62 -19.44
C LEU A 12 -0.50 -28.86 -19.59
N SER A 13 -0.02 -29.15 -20.80
CA SER A 13 1.40 -29.32 -21.09
C SER A 13 2.17 -28.01 -20.91
N HIS A 14 1.65 -26.90 -21.44
CA HIS A 14 2.25 -25.57 -21.25
C HIS A 14 2.31 -25.16 -19.77
N CYS A 15 1.24 -25.40 -19.00
CA CYS A 15 1.22 -25.15 -17.57
C CYS A 15 2.26 -25.99 -16.82
N ARG A 16 2.45 -27.28 -17.17
CA ARG A 16 3.51 -28.11 -16.56
C ARG A 16 4.90 -27.55 -16.88
N LEU A 17 5.13 -27.18 -18.13
CA LEU A 17 6.39 -26.59 -18.57
C LEU A 17 6.69 -25.29 -17.81
N TYR A 18 5.67 -24.46 -17.63
CA TYR A 18 5.74 -23.22 -16.86
C TYR A 18 6.10 -23.46 -15.40
N GLU A 19 5.44 -24.39 -14.70
CA GLU A 19 5.77 -24.75 -13.30
C GLU A 19 7.25 -25.15 -13.13
N ARG A 20 7.78 -25.88 -14.12
CA ARG A 20 9.18 -26.34 -14.09
C ARG A 20 10.17 -25.18 -14.20
N LEU A 21 9.86 -24.17 -15.00
CA LEU A 21 10.69 -22.99 -15.19
C LEU A 21 10.73 -22.08 -13.94
N GLN A 22 9.77 -22.21 -13.01
CA GLN A 22 9.77 -21.48 -11.73
C GLN A 22 10.89 -21.92 -10.76
N LYS A 23 11.69 -22.95 -11.10
CA LYS A 23 12.84 -23.44 -10.31
C LYS A 23 12.50 -23.85 -8.85
N LYS A 24 11.23 -24.15 -8.57
CA LYS A 24 10.74 -24.62 -7.27
C LYS A 24 11.17 -26.07 -6.99
N SER A 25 11.12 -26.49 -5.72
CA SER A 25 11.29 -27.92 -5.37
C SER A 25 10.13 -28.74 -5.94
N VAL A 26 10.30 -30.06 -6.08
CA VAL A 26 9.24 -30.91 -6.68
C VAL A 26 7.99 -30.90 -5.82
N GLU A 27 8.16 -30.84 -4.50
CA GLU A 27 7.08 -30.79 -3.53
C GLU A 27 6.26 -29.51 -3.65
N VAL A 28 6.93 -28.36 -3.78
CA VAL A 28 6.27 -27.06 -3.96
C VAL A 28 5.60 -27.00 -5.33
N ALA A 29 6.32 -27.38 -6.40
CA ALA A 29 5.78 -27.40 -7.75
C ALA A 29 4.58 -28.34 -7.91
N PHE A 30 4.60 -29.51 -7.26
CA PHE A 30 3.46 -30.44 -7.27
C PHE A 30 2.26 -29.87 -6.50
N THR A 31 2.51 -29.22 -5.37
CA THR A 31 1.45 -28.58 -4.58
C THR A 31 0.80 -27.45 -5.36
N ASP A 32 1.60 -26.58 -5.97
CA ASP A 32 1.14 -25.48 -6.82
C ASP A 32 0.37 -26.03 -8.02
N PHE A 33 0.91 -27.02 -8.73
CA PHE A 33 0.26 -27.65 -9.87
C PHE A 33 -1.09 -28.25 -9.48
N CYS A 34 -1.15 -29.06 -8.42
CA CYS A 34 -2.41 -29.65 -7.95
C CYS A 34 -3.40 -28.60 -7.44
N SER A 35 -2.94 -27.44 -6.97
CA SER A 35 -3.81 -26.33 -6.59
C SER A 35 -4.54 -25.73 -7.81
N VAL A 36 -3.88 -25.75 -8.97
CA VAL A 36 -4.40 -25.24 -10.25
C VAL A 36 -5.28 -26.26 -10.96
N VAL A 37 -4.80 -27.51 -11.10
CA VAL A 37 -5.44 -28.54 -11.95
C VAL A 37 -6.26 -29.57 -11.19
N GLY A 38 -6.21 -29.56 -9.85
CA GLY A 38 -6.83 -30.58 -9.00
C GLY A 38 -5.90 -31.76 -8.68
N LYS A 39 -6.10 -32.36 -7.51
CA LYS A 39 -5.26 -33.45 -6.97
C LYS A 39 -5.35 -34.77 -7.75
N ASP A 40 -6.41 -34.94 -8.53
CA ASP A 40 -6.69 -36.12 -9.34
C ASP A 40 -6.10 -36.03 -10.77
N ALA A 41 -5.51 -34.89 -11.15
CA ALA A 41 -5.01 -34.67 -12.51
C ALA A 41 -3.72 -35.45 -12.84
N ILE A 42 -2.87 -35.75 -11.85
CA ILE A 42 -1.66 -36.56 -12.02
C ILE A 42 -1.24 -37.16 -10.68
N LYS A 43 -0.73 -38.39 -10.69
CA LYS A 43 -0.16 -39.01 -9.49
C LYS A 43 1.18 -38.37 -9.14
N LYS A 44 1.50 -38.25 -7.84
CA LYS A 44 2.75 -37.64 -7.38
C LYS A 44 3.97 -38.37 -7.95
N GLU A 45 3.93 -39.69 -8.06
CA GLU A 45 5.02 -40.51 -8.58
C GLU A 45 5.25 -40.26 -10.08
N GLU A 46 4.19 -40.00 -10.84
CA GLU A 46 4.27 -39.66 -12.27
C GLU A 46 4.80 -38.24 -12.46
N PHE A 47 4.34 -37.30 -11.64
CA PHE A 47 4.86 -35.92 -11.63
C PHE A 47 6.35 -35.90 -11.25
N GLN A 48 6.75 -36.67 -10.24
CA GLN A 48 8.13 -36.81 -9.80
C GLN A 48 9.01 -37.42 -10.90
N LYS A 49 8.58 -38.52 -11.53
CA LYS A 49 9.30 -39.14 -12.67
C LYS A 49 9.49 -38.17 -13.82
N TRP A 50 8.45 -37.38 -14.13
CA TRP A 50 8.55 -36.32 -15.12
C TRP A 50 9.58 -35.27 -14.70
N PHE A 51 9.47 -34.74 -13.48
CA PHE A 51 10.36 -33.71 -12.92
C PHE A 51 11.84 -34.16 -12.86
N ASP A 52 12.08 -35.41 -12.48
CA ASP A 52 13.43 -36.00 -12.36
C ASP A 52 14.09 -36.24 -13.72
N ARG A 53 13.32 -36.60 -14.75
CA ARG A 53 13.84 -36.69 -16.14
C ARG A 53 14.43 -35.35 -16.61
N PHE A 54 13.87 -34.23 -16.18
CA PHE A 54 14.46 -32.91 -16.46
C PHE A 54 15.74 -32.64 -15.68
N LYS A 55 15.81 -33.03 -14.39
CA LYS A 55 17.05 -32.85 -13.59
C LYS A 55 18.23 -33.63 -14.15
N GLN A 56 17.95 -34.77 -14.79
CA GLN A 56 18.94 -35.63 -15.40
C GLN A 56 19.34 -35.19 -16.82
N GLY A 57 18.74 -34.12 -17.37
CA GLY A 57 19.04 -33.63 -18.71
C GLY A 57 18.60 -34.58 -19.84
N ILE A 58 17.65 -35.48 -19.58
CA ILE A 58 17.16 -36.49 -20.54
C ILE A 58 15.97 -35.93 -21.34
N PHE A 59 16.08 -34.67 -21.73
CA PHE A 59 15.22 -34.04 -22.72
C PHE A 59 16.16 -33.59 -23.85
N ASP A 60 15.78 -33.87 -25.10
CA ASP A 60 16.57 -33.45 -26.27
C ASP A 60 16.63 -31.91 -26.41
N GLU A 61 15.87 -31.17 -25.61
CA GLU A 61 15.72 -29.73 -25.61
C GLU A 61 16.33 -29.08 -24.35
N SER A 62 17.05 -27.97 -24.52
CA SER A 62 17.62 -27.18 -23.42
C SER A 62 16.57 -26.38 -22.65
N ILE A 63 16.91 -25.85 -21.47
CA ILE A 63 16.03 -24.93 -20.71
C ILE A 63 15.65 -23.71 -21.55
N ASP A 64 16.59 -23.22 -22.36
CA ASP A 64 16.34 -22.09 -23.26
C ASP A 64 15.35 -22.48 -24.36
N ASP A 65 15.44 -23.71 -24.89
CA ASP A 65 14.46 -24.22 -25.86
C ASP A 65 13.06 -24.32 -25.27
N MET A 66 12.93 -24.79 -24.02
CA MET A 66 11.65 -24.86 -23.32
C MET A 66 11.03 -23.48 -23.07
N ARG A 67 11.86 -22.51 -22.66
CA ARG A 67 11.41 -21.12 -22.48
C ARG A 67 11.02 -20.52 -23.83
N ASN A 68 11.78 -20.77 -24.88
CA ASN A 68 11.48 -20.31 -26.23
C ASN A 68 10.17 -20.90 -26.79
N THR A 69 9.87 -22.17 -26.48
CA THR A 69 8.59 -22.81 -26.81
C THR A 69 7.42 -22.05 -26.20
N LEU A 70 7.51 -21.66 -24.92
CA LEU A 70 6.46 -20.86 -24.29
C LEU A 70 6.39 -19.43 -24.84
N ARG A 71 7.54 -18.82 -25.14
CA ARG A 71 7.64 -17.43 -25.64
C ARG A 71 7.11 -17.25 -27.06
N SER A 72 7.26 -18.26 -27.90
CA SER A 72 6.92 -18.19 -29.32
C SER A 72 5.44 -18.43 -29.62
N ASP A 73 4.67 -18.93 -28.65
CA ASP A 73 3.26 -19.26 -28.81
C ASP A 73 2.36 -18.42 -27.88
N LYS A 74 1.50 -17.59 -28.49
CA LYS A 74 0.47 -16.80 -27.78
C LYS A 74 -0.43 -17.66 -26.89
N TYR A 75 -0.73 -18.88 -27.32
CA TYR A 75 -1.56 -19.83 -26.59
C TYR A 75 -0.82 -20.37 -25.36
N ALA A 76 0.48 -20.63 -25.49
CA ALA A 76 1.34 -21.01 -24.38
C ALA A 76 1.49 -19.89 -23.34
N LEU A 77 1.69 -18.64 -23.78
CA LEU A 77 1.72 -17.49 -22.88
C LEU A 77 0.42 -17.33 -22.10
N ARG A 78 -0.73 -17.43 -22.79
CA ARG A 78 -2.05 -17.40 -22.14
C ARG A 78 -2.23 -18.55 -21.14
N ALA A 79 -1.67 -19.74 -21.41
CA ALA A 79 -1.65 -20.86 -20.46
C ALA A 79 -0.87 -20.52 -19.19
N CYS A 80 0.29 -19.88 -19.32
CA CYS A 80 1.09 -19.42 -18.19
C CYS A 80 0.31 -18.38 -17.34
N VAL A 81 -0.35 -17.41 -17.98
CA VAL A 81 -1.20 -16.43 -17.28
C VAL A 81 -2.38 -17.09 -16.58
N LEU A 82 -3.02 -18.09 -17.21
CA LEU A 82 -4.06 -18.89 -16.56
C LEU A 82 -3.52 -19.57 -15.30
N CYS A 83 -2.34 -20.19 -15.41
CA CYS A 83 -1.66 -20.82 -14.28
C CYS A 83 -1.48 -19.84 -13.10
N GLU A 84 -0.96 -18.63 -13.34
CA GLU A 84 -0.81 -17.59 -12.31
C GLU A 84 -2.16 -17.15 -11.72
N SER A 85 -3.17 -16.90 -12.56
CA SER A 85 -4.50 -16.48 -12.11
C SER A 85 -5.17 -17.50 -11.18
N LEU A 86 -4.98 -18.80 -11.47
CA LEU A 86 -5.57 -19.89 -10.68
C LEU A 86 -4.82 -20.12 -9.37
N LYS A 87 -3.49 -20.02 -9.38
CA LYS A 87 -2.68 -20.02 -8.14
C LYS A 87 -3.15 -18.93 -7.19
N TYR A 88 -3.27 -17.71 -7.71
CA TYR A 88 -3.73 -16.58 -6.94
C TYR A 88 -5.15 -16.80 -6.40
N LYS A 89 -6.07 -17.28 -7.25
CA LYS A 89 -7.45 -17.57 -6.83
C LYS A 89 -7.54 -18.62 -5.71
N GLN A 90 -6.63 -19.58 -5.68
CA GLN A 90 -6.56 -20.55 -4.60
C GLN A 90 -5.93 -19.98 -3.33
N LEU A 91 -4.90 -19.15 -3.47
CA LEU A 91 -4.32 -18.38 -2.36
C LEU A 91 -5.39 -17.54 -1.67
N GLU A 92 -6.18 -16.77 -2.43
CA GLU A 92 -7.24 -15.91 -1.89
C GLU A 92 -8.29 -16.68 -1.06
N LYS A 93 -8.66 -17.90 -1.50
CA LYS A 93 -9.59 -18.76 -0.76
C LYS A 93 -9.03 -19.25 0.58
N ASN A 94 -7.70 -19.40 0.66
CA ASN A 94 -7.01 -19.94 1.83
C ASN A 94 -6.63 -18.85 2.85
N ILE A 95 -6.82 -17.56 2.52
CA ILE A 95 -6.61 -16.46 3.47
C ILE A 95 -7.75 -16.48 4.50
N ASN A 96 -7.41 -16.71 5.76
CA ASN A 96 -8.37 -16.72 6.89
C ASN A 96 -9.05 -15.34 7.06
N GLU A 97 -10.33 -15.34 7.44
CA GLU A 97 -11.12 -14.13 7.74
C GLU A 97 -10.46 -13.21 8.77
N SER A 98 -9.61 -13.76 9.66
CA SER A 98 -8.84 -13.01 10.64
C SER A 98 -7.81 -12.04 10.04
N TYR A 99 -7.45 -12.19 8.76
CA TYR A 99 -6.47 -11.34 8.06
C TYR A 99 -7.11 -10.27 7.17
N ARG A 100 -8.36 -9.83 7.45
CA ARG A 100 -9.03 -8.74 6.70
C ARG A 100 -8.15 -7.50 6.47
N SER A 101 -7.27 -7.15 7.42
CA SER A 101 -6.32 -6.04 7.26
C SER A 101 -5.29 -6.27 6.16
N TRP A 102 -4.75 -7.49 6.04
CA TRP A 102 -3.81 -7.88 4.97
C TRP A 102 -4.53 -8.16 3.65
N LYS A 103 -5.82 -8.49 3.70
CA LYS A 103 -6.64 -8.78 2.52
C LYS A 103 -6.68 -7.58 1.58
N ASN A 104 -6.74 -6.34 2.11
CA ASN A 104 -6.73 -5.12 1.29
C ASN A 104 -5.36 -4.84 0.66
N ASP A 105 -4.26 -5.00 1.41
CA ASP A 105 -2.88 -4.86 0.88
C ASP A 105 -2.54 -5.93 -0.19
N LEU A 106 -3.09 -7.16 -0.04
CA LEU A 106 -3.01 -8.22 -1.05
C LEU A 106 -3.89 -7.94 -2.28
N VAL A 107 -5.02 -7.24 -2.14
CA VAL A 107 -5.89 -6.86 -3.27
C VAL A 107 -5.17 -5.86 -4.19
N GLU A 108 -4.45 -4.89 -3.62
CA GLU A 108 -3.80 -3.81 -4.37
C GLU A 108 -2.65 -4.29 -5.28
N SER A 109 -2.10 -5.49 -5.02
CA SER A 109 -0.97 -6.08 -5.75
C SER A 109 -1.29 -7.34 -6.57
N ARG A 110 -2.58 -7.73 -6.66
CA ARG A 110 -3.08 -8.99 -7.22
C ARG A 110 -2.41 -9.48 -8.51
N SER A 111 -2.63 -8.73 -9.59
CA SER A 111 -2.14 -9.08 -10.92
C SER A 111 -0.70 -8.64 -11.11
N TYR A 112 -0.26 -7.58 -10.43
CA TYR A 112 1.10 -7.07 -10.56
C TYR A 112 2.14 -7.99 -9.91
N SER A 113 1.85 -8.63 -8.78
CA SER A 113 2.74 -9.64 -8.19
C SER A 113 2.83 -10.87 -9.09
N ALA A 114 1.68 -11.36 -9.58
CA ALA A 114 1.62 -12.46 -10.54
C ALA A 114 2.35 -12.14 -11.86
N TYR A 115 2.30 -10.88 -12.30
CA TYR A 115 3.04 -10.40 -13.47
C TYR A 115 4.54 -10.43 -13.24
N LYS A 116 5.02 -10.02 -12.06
CA LYS A 116 6.45 -10.13 -11.73
C LYS A 116 6.92 -11.58 -11.73
N ASP A 117 6.18 -12.47 -11.08
CA ASP A 117 6.50 -13.91 -11.06
C ASP A 117 6.52 -14.49 -12.48
N PHE A 118 5.55 -14.09 -13.33
CA PHE A 118 5.51 -14.45 -14.74
C PHE A 118 6.74 -13.95 -15.52
N CYS A 119 7.12 -12.68 -15.36
CA CYS A 119 8.27 -12.08 -16.03
C CYS A 119 9.59 -12.69 -15.57
N GLU A 120 9.73 -13.06 -14.29
CA GLU A 120 10.93 -13.76 -13.78
C GLU A 120 11.14 -15.12 -14.47
N VAL A 121 10.05 -15.78 -14.84
CA VAL A 121 10.06 -17.11 -15.45
C VAL A 121 10.26 -17.04 -16.97
N ILE A 122 9.47 -16.18 -17.63
CA ILE A 122 9.30 -16.14 -19.08
C ILE A 122 10.16 -15.04 -19.73
N GLY A 123 10.43 -13.95 -19.03
CA GLY A 123 11.07 -12.72 -19.51
C GLY A 123 10.11 -11.53 -19.52
N ASP A 124 10.66 -10.34 -19.29
CA ASP A 124 9.94 -9.06 -19.21
C ASP A 124 9.57 -8.46 -20.57
N ASP A 125 10.18 -8.96 -21.65
CA ASP A 125 10.00 -8.50 -23.02
C ASP A 125 8.85 -9.20 -23.77
N VAL A 126 8.14 -10.11 -23.11
CA VAL A 126 7.24 -11.08 -23.77
C VAL A 126 5.78 -10.63 -23.78
N MET A 127 5.34 -9.94 -22.73
CA MET A 127 3.96 -9.48 -22.59
C MET A 127 3.94 -8.21 -21.75
N GLU A 128 3.31 -7.15 -22.26
CA GLU A 128 3.14 -5.93 -21.48
C GLU A 128 2.20 -6.17 -20.29
N TYR A 129 2.42 -5.46 -19.18
CA TYR A 129 1.57 -5.56 -17.99
C TYR A 129 0.07 -5.39 -18.30
N ARG A 130 -0.31 -4.46 -19.19
CA ARG A 130 -1.73 -4.24 -19.55
C ARG A 130 -2.35 -5.46 -20.25
N GLU A 131 -1.58 -6.18 -21.06
CA GLU A 131 -2.04 -7.41 -21.69
C GLU A 131 -2.13 -8.54 -20.67
N PHE A 132 -1.12 -8.68 -19.80
CA PHE A 132 -1.15 -9.64 -18.72
C PHE A 132 -2.34 -9.43 -17.78
N ASP A 133 -2.56 -8.20 -17.33
CA ASP A 133 -3.62 -7.82 -16.40
C ASP A 133 -5.01 -8.15 -16.96
N PHE A 134 -5.22 -7.88 -18.25
CA PHE A 134 -6.43 -8.26 -18.96
C PHE A 134 -6.67 -9.78 -18.95
N TRP A 135 -5.67 -10.57 -19.35
CA TRP A 135 -5.80 -12.03 -19.38
C TRP A 135 -5.94 -12.63 -17.98
N PHE A 136 -5.19 -12.09 -17.01
CA PHE A 136 -5.24 -12.49 -15.62
C PHE A 136 -6.66 -12.36 -15.07
N TYR A 137 -7.30 -11.20 -15.19
CA TYR A 137 -8.66 -11.01 -14.68
C TYR A 137 -9.72 -11.79 -15.46
N ARG A 138 -9.55 -11.93 -16.78
CA ARG A 138 -10.43 -12.77 -17.61
C ARG A 138 -10.43 -14.22 -17.11
N PHE A 139 -9.26 -14.81 -16.91
CA PHE A 139 -9.12 -16.17 -16.40
C PHE A 139 -9.52 -16.30 -14.92
N PHE A 140 -9.16 -15.31 -14.11
CA PHE A 140 -9.56 -15.22 -12.72
C PHE A 140 -11.09 -15.25 -12.59
N ASN A 141 -11.83 -14.58 -13.48
CA ASN A 141 -13.30 -14.56 -13.51
C ASN A 141 -13.94 -15.82 -14.13
N GLY A 142 -13.15 -16.70 -14.74
CA GLY A 142 -13.60 -17.99 -15.27
C GLY A 142 -13.79 -18.06 -16.79
N GLU A 143 -13.34 -17.04 -17.52
CA GLU A 143 -13.44 -16.99 -18.99
C GLU A 143 -12.18 -17.60 -19.64
N TYR A 144 -12.18 -18.93 -19.85
CA TYR A 144 -10.98 -19.68 -20.28
C TYR A 144 -10.76 -19.77 -21.80
N ASP A 145 -11.41 -18.93 -22.60
CA ASP A 145 -11.19 -18.94 -24.06
C ASP A 145 -9.85 -18.30 -24.41
N PHE A 146 -8.87 -19.14 -24.73
CA PHE A 146 -7.52 -18.74 -25.12
C PHE A 146 -7.45 -18.17 -26.52
N ASN A 147 -8.45 -18.37 -27.35
CA ASN A 147 -8.50 -17.81 -28.70
C ASN A 147 -9.29 -16.51 -28.76
N PHE A 148 -9.77 -16.01 -27.63
CA PHE A 148 -10.46 -14.74 -27.56
C PHE A 148 -9.59 -13.64 -28.19
N GLU A 149 -10.17 -12.93 -29.14
CA GLU A 149 -9.58 -11.75 -29.75
C GLU A 149 -10.32 -10.54 -29.20
N ARG A 150 -9.55 -9.59 -28.64
CA ARG A 150 -10.14 -8.32 -28.19
C ARG A 150 -10.64 -7.59 -29.42
N ASP A 151 -11.86 -7.09 -29.34
CA ASP A 151 -12.34 -6.10 -30.28
C ASP A 151 -11.42 -4.87 -30.16
N ARG A 152 -10.63 -4.62 -31.21
CA ARG A 152 -9.68 -3.50 -31.26
C ARG A 152 -10.38 -2.16 -31.38
N ASP A 153 -11.65 -2.16 -31.80
CA ASP A 153 -12.47 -0.97 -31.94
C ASP A 153 -13.26 -0.68 -30.65
N GLN A 154 -13.33 -1.63 -29.72
CA GLN A 154 -13.93 -1.43 -28.42
C GLN A 154 -13.03 -0.53 -27.56
N ARG A 155 -13.51 0.69 -27.31
CA ARG A 155 -12.82 1.65 -26.43
C ARG A 155 -12.58 1.04 -25.05
N VAL A 156 -11.31 0.99 -24.64
CA VAL A 156 -10.92 0.69 -23.27
C VAL A 156 -11.07 1.98 -22.47
N TYR A 157 -11.98 1.98 -21.51
CA TYR A 157 -12.15 3.12 -20.60
C TYR A 157 -11.05 3.07 -19.53
N GLU A 158 -10.28 4.14 -19.43
CA GLU A 158 -9.34 4.37 -18.33
C GLU A 158 -10.06 5.10 -17.18
N LEU A 159 -9.43 5.12 -16.00
CA LEU A 159 -9.96 5.85 -14.84
C LEU A 159 -10.26 7.34 -15.19
N SER A 160 -9.44 7.94 -16.06
CA SER A 160 -9.57 9.31 -16.56
C SER A 160 -10.74 9.53 -17.51
N ASP A 161 -11.30 8.46 -18.11
CA ASP A 161 -12.50 8.55 -18.94
C ASP A 161 -13.78 8.59 -18.09
N MET A 162 -13.70 8.33 -16.77
CA MET A 162 -14.86 8.42 -15.90
C MET A 162 -15.35 9.87 -15.74
N PRO A 163 -16.67 10.08 -15.68
CA PRO A 163 -17.24 11.38 -15.33
C PRO A 163 -16.67 11.91 -14.01
N ILE A 164 -16.38 13.21 -13.96
CA ILE A 164 -15.69 13.85 -12.84
C ILE A 164 -16.45 13.74 -11.52
N ASP A 165 -17.78 13.68 -11.58
CA ASP A 165 -18.67 13.47 -10.45
C ASP A 165 -18.52 12.07 -9.83
N ILE A 166 -18.29 11.04 -10.64
CA ILE A 166 -18.03 9.68 -10.15
C ILE A 166 -16.66 9.61 -9.47
N ILE A 167 -15.63 10.22 -10.05
CA ILE A 167 -14.29 10.32 -9.43
C ILE A 167 -14.40 11.10 -8.11
N GLY A 168 -15.21 12.15 -8.07
CA GLY A 168 -15.60 12.89 -6.85
C GLY A 168 -16.07 11.99 -5.73
N ASN A 169 -17.08 11.19 -6.02
CA ASN A 169 -17.64 10.27 -5.04
C ASN A 169 -16.60 9.25 -4.56
N LEU A 170 -15.78 8.68 -5.46
CA LEU A 170 -14.73 7.74 -5.08
C LEU A 170 -13.72 8.36 -4.11
N VAL A 171 -13.23 9.57 -4.43
CA VAL A 171 -12.29 10.29 -3.58
C VAL A 171 -12.89 10.65 -2.23
N GLU A 172 -14.20 10.94 -2.17
CA GLU A 172 -14.89 11.17 -0.91
C GLU A 172 -14.81 9.98 0.06
N TYR A 173 -14.88 8.75 -0.45
CA TYR A 173 -14.74 7.52 0.35
C TYR A 173 -13.31 7.18 0.76
N LEU A 174 -12.29 7.77 0.11
CA LEU A 174 -10.89 7.50 0.44
C LEU A 174 -10.50 8.18 1.75
N ASP A 175 -9.77 7.45 2.59
CA ASP A 175 -9.13 8.04 3.76
C ASP A 175 -7.98 8.98 3.35
N MET A 176 -7.40 9.71 4.31
CA MET A 176 -6.35 10.67 3.96
C MET A 176 -5.07 10.05 3.42
N PHE A 177 -4.74 8.81 3.80
CA PHE A 177 -3.54 8.12 3.34
C PHE A 177 -3.75 7.69 1.89
N ASP A 178 -4.91 7.14 1.57
CA ASP A 178 -5.27 6.73 0.22
C ASP A 178 -5.40 7.94 -0.72
N ARG A 179 -5.95 9.05 -0.25
CA ARG A 179 -5.96 10.31 -1.01
C ARG A 179 -4.55 10.80 -1.33
N SER A 180 -3.64 10.72 -0.36
CA SER A 180 -2.23 11.10 -0.56
C SER A 180 -1.55 10.18 -1.59
N SER A 181 -1.82 8.87 -1.53
CA SER A 181 -1.36 7.91 -2.54
C SER A 181 -1.93 8.24 -3.92
N LEU A 182 -3.23 8.51 -4.02
CA LEU A 182 -3.91 8.84 -5.27
C LEU A 182 -3.34 10.11 -5.91
N ALA A 183 -3.06 11.14 -5.11
CA ALA A 183 -2.47 12.40 -5.57
C ALA A 183 -1.09 12.21 -6.23
N LYS A 184 -0.34 11.16 -5.86
CA LYS A 184 0.98 10.85 -6.43
C LYS A 184 0.91 10.17 -7.80
N THR A 185 -0.26 9.67 -8.20
CA THR A 185 -0.40 8.87 -9.44
C THR A 185 -0.54 9.70 -10.71
N SER A 186 -1.16 10.90 -10.63
CA SER A 186 -1.32 11.78 -11.78
C SER A 186 -1.58 13.23 -11.38
N ARG A 187 -1.27 14.17 -12.29
CA ARG A 187 -1.50 15.61 -12.07
C ARG A 187 -2.99 15.96 -11.92
N SER A 188 -3.87 15.31 -12.69
CA SER A 188 -5.32 15.55 -12.60
C SER A 188 -5.89 15.11 -11.26
N LEU A 189 -5.52 13.91 -10.79
CA LEU A 189 -5.95 13.41 -9.48
C LEU A 189 -5.33 14.22 -8.33
N HIS A 190 -4.09 14.67 -8.46
CA HIS A 190 -3.47 15.59 -7.51
C HIS A 190 -4.32 16.84 -7.31
N THR A 191 -4.58 17.60 -8.38
CA THR A 191 -5.42 18.81 -8.31
C THR A 191 -6.80 18.51 -7.73
N PHE A 192 -7.40 17.39 -8.13
CA PHE A 192 -8.71 16.99 -7.64
C PHE A 192 -8.74 16.70 -6.13
N THR A 193 -7.73 15.99 -5.61
CA THR A 193 -7.60 15.70 -4.17
C THR A 193 -7.28 16.93 -3.33
N GLU A 194 -6.44 17.84 -3.84
CA GLU A 194 -6.12 19.12 -3.16
C GLU A 194 -7.29 20.09 -3.14
N ASP A 195 -8.20 19.99 -4.12
CA ASP A 195 -9.30 20.94 -4.21
C ASP A 195 -10.39 20.74 -3.16
N GLN A 196 -10.47 19.55 -2.57
CA GLN A 196 -11.44 19.23 -1.55
C GLN A 196 -11.05 19.77 -0.18
N LYS A 197 -12.01 20.41 0.51
CA LYS A 197 -11.86 20.72 1.93
C LYS A 197 -11.92 19.44 2.74
N LEU A 198 -10.87 19.18 3.52
CA LEU A 198 -10.79 18.02 4.39
C LEU A 198 -11.15 18.45 5.81
N PHE A 199 -12.31 18.01 6.27
CA PHE A 199 -12.74 18.20 7.65
C PHE A 199 -12.56 16.88 8.39
N HIS A 200 -11.55 16.82 9.26
CA HIS A 200 -11.34 15.70 10.17
C HIS A 200 -11.57 16.16 11.61
N HIS A 201 -12.10 15.28 12.42
CA HIS A 201 -12.28 15.53 13.84
C HIS A 201 -10.92 15.55 14.55
N ALA A 202 -10.11 14.51 14.39
CA ALA A 202 -8.83 14.38 15.09
C ALA A 202 -7.73 13.89 14.15
N LEU A 203 -6.56 14.53 14.25
CA LEU A 203 -5.30 14.04 13.69
C LEU A 203 -4.30 13.87 14.84
N GLU A 204 -3.69 12.70 14.92
CA GLU A 204 -2.74 12.34 15.98
C GLU A 204 -1.42 11.90 15.36
N LEU A 205 -0.32 12.45 15.87
CA LEU A 205 1.04 11.98 15.64
C LEU A 205 1.59 11.44 16.96
N THR A 206 1.96 10.16 16.98
CA THR A 206 2.67 9.56 18.11
C THR A 206 4.03 9.06 17.64
N LEU A 207 5.08 9.58 18.26
CA LEU A 207 6.44 9.25 17.91
C LEU A 207 7.07 8.38 19.01
N TYR A 208 7.73 7.29 18.59
CA TYR A 208 8.44 6.35 19.48
C TYR A 208 9.82 6.01 18.89
N CYS A 209 10.88 5.98 19.72
CA CYS A 209 12.22 5.56 19.27
C CYS A 209 12.35 4.04 19.14
N TYR A 210 11.79 3.31 20.10
CA TYR A 210 11.99 1.85 20.26
C TYR A 210 10.73 1.03 19.98
N ARG A 211 9.67 1.69 19.50
CA ARG A 211 8.40 1.09 19.10
C ARG A 211 7.93 1.72 17.81
N SER A 212 6.93 1.11 17.19
CA SER A 212 6.34 1.67 15.98
C SER A 212 5.67 3.01 16.26
N SER A 213 6.17 4.07 15.62
CA SER A 213 5.49 5.37 15.54
C SER A 213 4.19 5.23 14.76
N LYS A 214 3.25 6.16 14.93
CA LYS A 214 1.97 6.09 14.22
C LYS A 214 1.38 7.46 13.94
N ILE A 215 0.60 7.51 12.86
CA ILE A 215 -0.32 8.60 12.56
C ILE A 215 -1.74 8.03 12.64
N ARG A 216 -2.66 8.73 13.29
CA ARG A 216 -4.07 8.33 13.41
C ARG A 216 -5.02 9.46 13.05
N VAL A 217 -6.14 9.11 12.43
CA VAL A 217 -7.17 10.03 11.92
C VAL A 217 -8.55 9.53 12.32
N ASP A 218 -9.32 10.38 13.00
CA ASP A 218 -10.71 10.13 13.39
C ASP A 218 -10.97 8.76 14.07
N GLU A 219 -10.00 8.30 14.87
CA GLU A 219 -9.96 7.00 15.57
C GLU A 219 -9.94 5.74 14.69
N LYS A 220 -10.44 5.83 13.45
CA LYS A 220 -10.68 4.68 12.56
C LYS A 220 -9.49 4.32 11.68
N HIS A 221 -8.73 5.31 11.23
CA HIS A 221 -7.65 5.10 10.28
C HIS A 221 -6.32 5.38 10.99
N PHE A 222 -5.39 4.43 10.94
CA PHE A 222 -4.05 4.65 11.43
C PHE A 222 -3.02 3.97 10.54
N ARG A 223 -1.83 4.53 10.53
CA ARG A 223 -0.66 3.98 9.86
C ARG A 223 0.47 3.89 10.88
N SER A 224 1.08 2.72 10.96
CA SER A 224 2.24 2.47 11.83
C SER A 224 3.52 2.54 11.01
N TYR A 225 4.59 3.01 11.63
CA TYR A 225 5.90 3.24 11.04
C TYR A 225 6.97 2.60 11.92
N THR A 226 7.90 1.87 11.32
CA THR A 226 9.06 1.35 12.04
C THR A 226 10.09 2.44 12.30
N ASP A 227 10.19 3.42 11.39
CA ASP A 227 11.03 4.61 11.53
C ASP A 227 10.16 5.84 11.79
N TRP A 228 10.43 6.54 12.88
CA TRP A 228 9.75 7.79 13.23
C TRP A 228 9.99 8.90 12.20
N LYS A 229 11.12 8.87 11.47
CA LYS A 229 11.42 9.86 10.42
C LYS A 229 10.42 9.77 9.28
N GLU A 230 10.02 8.55 8.91
CA GLU A 230 8.98 8.31 7.91
C GLU A 230 7.63 8.82 8.40
N ALA A 231 7.30 8.61 9.68
CA ALA A 231 6.08 9.14 10.28
C ALA A 231 6.04 10.67 10.22
N ILE A 232 7.15 11.36 10.53
CA ILE A 232 7.22 12.83 10.42
C ILE A 232 7.07 13.29 8.98
N LEU A 233 7.70 12.60 8.02
CA LEU A 233 7.61 12.96 6.60
C LEU A 233 6.17 12.84 6.07
N ASP A 234 5.51 11.73 6.36
CA ASP A 234 4.11 11.53 5.97
C ASP A 234 3.17 12.51 6.69
N PHE A 235 3.42 12.77 7.97
CA PHE A 235 2.67 13.78 8.73
C PHE A 235 2.81 15.18 8.11
N LYS A 236 4.03 15.58 7.73
CA LYS A 236 4.30 16.84 7.01
C LYS A 236 3.54 16.90 5.68
N ASN A 237 3.47 15.80 4.93
CA ASN A 237 2.70 15.75 3.69
C ASN A 237 1.20 15.92 3.91
N ILE A 238 0.65 15.35 5.00
CA ILE A 238 -0.77 15.49 5.36
C ILE A 238 -1.11 16.94 5.68
N ILE A 239 -0.34 17.57 6.58
CA ILE A 239 -0.62 18.93 7.04
C ILE A 239 -0.25 19.99 6.00
N LYS A 240 0.52 19.65 4.95
CA LYS A 240 0.79 20.54 3.82
C LYS A 240 -0.49 21.00 3.10
N ASN A 241 -1.60 20.27 3.23
CA ASN A 241 -2.86 20.66 2.61
C ASN A 241 -3.45 21.93 3.29
N PRO A 242 -3.56 23.08 2.57
CA PRO A 242 -4.09 24.32 3.14
C PRO A 242 -5.60 24.30 3.38
N LYS A 243 -6.32 23.31 2.85
CA LYS A 243 -7.76 23.13 3.05
C LYS A 243 -8.07 22.15 4.20
N LEU A 244 -7.06 21.64 4.91
CA LEU A 244 -7.23 20.77 6.07
C LEU A 244 -7.74 21.56 7.29
N HIS A 245 -8.89 21.14 7.80
CA HIS A 245 -9.51 21.69 9.00
C HIS A 245 -9.65 20.59 10.05
N LEU A 246 -9.08 20.83 11.23
CA LEU A 246 -9.07 19.88 12.34
C LEU A 246 -9.82 20.45 13.53
N ASN A 247 -10.62 19.61 14.18
CA ASN A 247 -11.11 19.96 15.51
C ASN A 247 -9.99 19.80 16.55
N THR A 248 -9.27 18.68 16.50
CA THR A 248 -8.18 18.36 17.44
C THR A 248 -6.93 17.94 16.68
N LEU A 249 -5.78 18.53 17.05
CA LEU A 249 -4.46 18.02 16.70
C LEU A 249 -3.79 17.49 17.97
N LEU A 250 -3.41 16.22 17.97
CA LEU A 250 -2.66 15.59 19.06
C LEU A 250 -1.24 15.28 18.61
N ILE A 251 -0.25 15.73 19.38
CA ILE A 251 1.15 15.40 19.15
C ILE A 251 1.71 14.81 20.45
N ASN A 252 2.11 13.55 20.39
CA ASN A 252 2.75 12.85 21.50
C ASN A 252 4.21 12.54 21.16
N THR A 253 5.10 13.14 21.96
CA THR A 253 6.55 12.98 21.95
C THR A 253 7.08 12.55 23.33
N SER A 254 6.23 12.06 24.23
CA SER A 254 6.61 11.75 25.63
C SER A 254 7.64 10.62 25.76
N CYS A 255 7.89 9.87 24.69
CA CYS A 255 8.81 8.74 24.68
C CYS A 255 10.29 9.08 24.32
N PHE A 256 10.62 10.35 24.06
CA PHE A 256 12.00 10.79 23.69
C PHE A 256 12.89 11.17 24.89
N TYR A 257 12.66 10.59 26.08
CA TYR A 257 13.45 10.89 27.27
C TYR A 257 14.94 10.56 27.06
N ASN A 258 15.81 11.58 27.18
CA ASN A 258 17.28 11.50 27.07
C ASN A 258 17.88 11.03 25.72
N ASP A 259 17.14 11.12 24.61
CA ASP A 259 17.65 10.73 23.29
C ASP A 259 18.51 11.85 22.65
N PRO A 260 19.65 11.57 21.99
CA PRO A 260 20.46 12.52 21.18
C PRO A 260 19.74 13.22 20.00
N PHE A 261 18.40 13.28 20.01
CA PHE A 261 17.54 14.06 19.09
C PHE A 261 17.86 15.56 19.04
N LYS A 262 18.56 16.11 20.03
CA LYS A 262 18.86 17.55 20.11
C LYS A 262 19.78 18.08 19.00
N ALA A 263 20.48 17.21 18.25
CA ALA A 263 21.48 17.65 17.28
C ALA A 263 20.95 17.95 15.86
N GLU A 264 19.78 17.44 15.47
CA GLU A 264 19.30 17.54 14.07
C GLU A 264 17.92 18.22 13.87
N GLU A 265 17.16 18.51 14.93
CA GLU A 265 15.73 18.90 14.77
C GLU A 265 15.35 20.29 15.29
N HIS A 266 15.96 21.33 14.71
CA HIS A 266 15.36 22.67 14.62
C HIS A 266 14.50 22.85 13.34
N SER A 267 14.21 21.76 12.61
CA SER A 267 13.53 21.79 11.30
C SER A 267 12.12 21.17 11.29
N LEU A 268 11.50 21.02 12.47
CA LEU A 268 10.06 20.79 12.59
C LEU A 268 9.25 22.06 12.27
N LYS A 269 9.63 22.78 11.20
CA LYS A 269 8.66 23.58 10.45
C LYS A 269 7.68 22.60 9.81
N LEU A 270 6.62 22.34 10.56
CA LEU A 270 5.57 21.42 10.19
C LEU A 270 4.85 21.90 8.92
N SER A 271 4.75 23.21 8.71
CA SER A 271 4.04 23.77 7.58
C SER A 271 4.56 25.14 7.15
N THR A 272 4.35 25.50 5.88
CA THR A 272 4.59 26.84 5.35
C THR A 272 3.35 27.75 5.44
N HIS A 273 2.16 27.18 5.63
CA HIS A 273 0.90 27.88 5.88
C HIS A 273 0.36 27.57 7.28
N GLN A 274 -0.50 28.44 7.79
CA GLN A 274 -1.16 28.24 9.07
C GLN A 274 -2.33 27.27 8.96
N LEU A 275 -2.35 26.25 9.81
CA LEU A 275 -3.37 25.20 9.89
C LEU A 275 -4.60 25.68 10.67
N HIS A 276 -5.79 25.27 10.21
CA HIS A 276 -7.05 25.52 10.90
C HIS A 276 -7.34 24.42 11.92
N VAL A 277 -6.74 24.55 13.10
CA VAL A 277 -6.89 23.63 14.24
C VAL A 277 -7.61 24.33 15.40
N LYS A 278 -8.71 23.77 15.91
CA LYS A 278 -9.43 24.37 17.07
C LYS A 278 -8.76 24.06 18.40
N LYS A 279 -8.31 22.82 18.59
CA LYS A 279 -7.67 22.33 19.82
C LYS A 279 -6.33 21.68 19.53
N LEU A 280 -5.28 22.10 20.24
CA LEU A 280 -4.00 21.42 20.30
C LEU A 280 -3.92 20.62 21.60
N VAL A 281 -3.53 19.36 21.51
CA VAL A 281 -3.10 18.53 22.64
C VAL A 281 -1.64 18.16 22.40
N PHE A 282 -0.76 18.61 23.30
CA PHE A 282 0.66 18.31 23.25
C PHE A 282 1.03 17.48 24.46
N GLU A 283 1.52 16.27 24.22
CA GLU A 283 2.00 15.36 25.26
C GLU A 283 3.50 15.13 25.04
N GLY A 284 4.34 15.76 25.85
CA GLY A 284 5.78 15.75 25.61
C GLY A 284 6.54 16.54 26.65
N ILE A 285 7.83 16.23 26.75
CA ILE A 285 8.73 16.73 27.80
C ILE A 285 9.63 17.88 27.36
N ASP A 286 9.66 18.22 26.07
CA ASP A 286 10.57 19.22 25.52
C ASP A 286 9.78 20.38 24.87
N GLU A 287 9.89 21.56 25.49
CA GLU A 287 9.21 22.78 25.10
C GLU A 287 9.62 23.30 23.70
N TYR A 288 10.79 22.94 23.16
CA TYR A 288 11.19 23.35 21.81
C TYR A 288 10.27 22.78 20.72
N TYR A 289 9.67 21.60 20.95
CA TYR A 289 8.67 21.07 20.01
C TYR A 289 7.45 21.98 19.95
N LEU A 290 6.97 22.43 21.11
CA LEU A 290 5.82 23.33 21.20
C LEU A 290 6.09 24.68 20.52
N LEU A 291 7.31 25.22 20.69
CA LEU A 291 7.78 26.43 20.01
C LEU A 291 7.78 26.28 18.48
N ASN A 292 8.02 25.09 17.94
CA ASN A 292 7.98 24.81 16.50
C ASN A 292 6.56 24.54 15.96
N ILE A 293 5.69 23.92 16.78
CA ILE A 293 4.33 23.53 16.40
C ILE A 293 3.39 24.75 16.39
N LEU A 294 3.37 25.53 17.47
CA LEU A 294 2.40 26.62 17.65
C LEU A 294 2.40 27.63 16.50
N PRO A 295 3.56 28.09 15.98
CA PRO A 295 3.60 29.03 14.85
C PRO A 295 2.91 28.52 13.58
N CYS A 296 2.81 27.19 13.41
CA CYS A 296 2.14 26.55 12.29
C CYS A 296 0.61 26.56 12.41
N LEU A 297 0.05 26.97 13.55
CA LEU A 297 -1.40 27.01 13.79
C LEU A 297 -1.94 28.44 13.59
N LYS A 298 -3.16 28.55 13.08
CA LYS A 298 -3.79 29.85 12.80
C LYS A 298 -4.23 30.55 14.11
N PRO A 299 -3.66 31.73 14.45
CA PRO A 299 -4.07 32.49 15.63
C PRO A 299 -5.56 32.85 15.59
N GLY A 300 -6.23 32.74 16.73
CA GLY A 300 -7.67 33.03 16.87
C GLY A 300 -8.62 31.97 16.31
N TYR A 301 -8.12 31.02 15.50
CA TYR A 301 -8.84 29.78 15.19
C TYR A 301 -8.54 28.69 16.22
N LEU A 302 -7.29 28.65 16.71
CA LEU A 302 -6.89 27.86 17.87
C LEU A 302 -7.53 28.45 19.13
N THR A 303 -8.45 27.69 19.74
CA THR A 303 -9.18 28.10 20.95
C THR A 303 -8.71 27.39 22.20
N THR A 304 -8.10 26.21 22.08
CA THR A 304 -7.74 25.37 23.22
C THR A 304 -6.32 24.82 23.05
N ILE A 305 -5.51 24.93 24.10
CA ILE A 305 -4.17 24.36 24.19
C ILE A 305 -4.08 23.53 25.47
N ASP A 306 -4.00 22.21 25.33
CA ASP A 306 -3.80 21.28 26.43
C ASP A 306 -2.37 20.73 26.35
N ILE A 307 -1.62 20.85 27.44
CA ILE A 307 -0.24 20.39 27.55
C ILE A 307 -0.17 19.36 28.68
N LEU A 308 0.35 18.18 28.38
CA LEU A 308 0.37 17.04 29.28
C LEU A 308 1.82 16.56 29.47
N GLY A 309 2.27 16.49 30.72
CA GLY A 309 3.59 15.95 31.08
C GLY A 309 4.78 16.80 30.66
N LEU A 310 4.58 18.10 30.42
CA LEU A 310 5.66 19.04 30.16
C LEU A 310 6.28 19.49 31.48
N GLU A 311 7.53 19.08 31.72
CA GLU A 311 8.38 19.64 32.78
C GLU A 311 9.37 20.61 32.12
N PRO A 312 9.09 21.92 32.07
CA PRO A 312 9.93 22.87 31.34
C PRO A 312 11.32 22.94 31.98
N TYR A 313 12.35 22.59 31.20
CA TYR A 313 13.74 22.68 31.66
C TYR A 313 14.33 24.08 31.46
N ASN A 314 13.75 24.89 30.56
CA ASN A 314 14.23 26.21 30.19
C ASN A 314 13.11 27.27 30.19
N ASP A 315 13.02 28.01 31.30
CA ASP A 315 12.12 29.16 31.47
C ASP A 315 12.19 30.19 30.32
N SER A 316 13.35 30.33 29.66
CA SER A 316 13.50 31.27 28.55
C SER A 316 12.68 30.86 27.32
N VAL A 317 12.58 29.56 27.03
CA VAL A 317 11.83 29.05 25.88
C VAL A 317 10.34 29.15 26.15
N MET A 318 9.91 28.85 27.37
CA MET A 318 8.51 29.05 27.77
C MET A 318 8.09 30.52 27.69
N LYS A 319 8.97 31.46 28.06
CA LYS A 319 8.72 32.90 27.86
C LYS A 319 8.51 33.25 26.39
N GLU A 320 9.24 32.62 25.47
CA GLU A 320 9.04 32.82 24.03
C GLU A 320 7.68 32.26 23.57
N ILE A 321 7.31 31.07 24.04
CA ILE A 321 6.06 30.39 23.69
C ILE A 321 4.83 31.21 24.11
N VAL A 322 4.81 31.74 25.33
CA VAL A 322 3.66 32.53 25.82
C VAL A 322 3.49 33.86 25.08
N GLU A 323 4.54 34.35 24.44
CA GLU A 323 4.51 35.58 23.65
C GLU A 323 3.95 35.37 22.23
N LEU A 324 3.78 34.11 21.78
CA LEU A 324 3.19 33.79 20.49
C LEU A 324 1.73 34.23 20.38
N GLU A 325 1.33 34.72 19.20
CA GLU A 325 -0.06 35.15 18.93
C GLU A 325 -1.07 34.01 19.09
N GLN A 326 -0.67 32.78 18.78
CA GLN A 326 -1.48 31.58 18.96
C GLN A 326 -1.76 31.32 20.44
N TRP A 327 -0.75 31.52 21.28
CA TRP A 327 -0.91 31.44 22.72
C TRP A 327 -1.83 32.55 23.21
N LYS A 328 -1.53 33.82 22.90
CA LYS A 328 -2.31 34.97 23.38
C LYS A 328 -3.79 34.96 23.00
N LYS A 329 -4.15 34.35 21.86
CA LYS A 329 -5.54 34.32 21.34
C LYS A 329 -6.31 33.05 21.68
N ALA A 330 -5.66 32.02 22.23
CA ALA A 330 -6.38 30.85 22.71
C ALA A 330 -7.22 31.22 23.95
N GLN A 331 -8.35 30.53 24.12
CA GLN A 331 -9.36 30.83 25.14
C GLN A 331 -9.22 29.95 26.37
N TYR A 332 -8.75 28.71 26.18
CA TYR A 332 -8.67 27.69 27.22
C TYR A 332 -7.28 27.06 27.23
N PHE A 333 -6.72 26.89 28.43
CA PHE A 333 -5.41 26.30 28.64
C PHE A 333 -5.48 25.32 29.81
N SER A 334 -4.83 24.18 29.64
CA SER A 334 -4.58 23.19 30.69
C SER A 334 -3.14 22.75 30.59
N ILE A 335 -2.43 22.77 31.71
CA ILE A 335 -1.07 22.25 31.83
C ILE A 335 -1.10 21.27 33.00
N ASP A 336 -1.00 19.98 32.70
CA ASP A 336 -0.93 18.94 33.71
C ASP A 336 0.52 18.47 33.85
N GLU A 337 1.11 18.69 35.01
CA GLU A 337 2.41 18.13 35.40
C GLU A 337 2.22 16.63 35.71
N MET A 338 3.08 15.75 35.18
CA MET A 338 3.08 14.34 35.62
C MET A 338 3.58 14.31 37.07
N GLY A 339 2.68 14.03 38.01
CA GLY A 339 2.99 13.95 39.44
C GLY A 339 3.80 12.74 39.88
#